data_AF-A0A3L8P8N1-F1
#
_entry.id   AF-A0A3L8P8N1-F1
#
_cell.length_a   1.000
_cell.length_b   1.000
_cell.length_c   1.000
_cell.angle_alpha   90.00
_cell.angle_beta   90.00
_cell.angle_gamma   90.00
#
_symmetry.space_group_name_H-M   'P 1'
#
loop_
_entity.id
_entity.type
_entity.pdbx_description
1 polymer ?
#
loop_
_entity_poly.entity_id
_entity_poly.type
_entity_poly.pdbx_seq_one_letter_code
_entity_poly.pdbx_strand_id
1 'polypeptide(L)'
;MRDRSRESRLDTPQETTRPLVRRPTVNTDAFGVFAEQFARFMGTARFLLYMTLFVVVWVLWNVGPWPHFDGYPFIFLTLMLSLQASYAAPLILLAQNRQEQRDRVVGEQDRQANTRAHADMEYLAREVASLRMAVGEVATRDYVRSELRALLAELQERGEEPDEDGAH
;
A
#
# COMPACT_ATOMS: atom_id res chain seq x y z
N MET A 1 -53.34 -26.76 21.43
CA MET A 1 -53.47 -26.06 20.13
C MET A 1 -52.98 -24.63 20.35
N ARG A 2 -51.68 -24.35 20.13
CA ARG A 2 -51.07 -23.03 20.35
C ARG A 2 -50.92 -22.33 19.01
N ASP A 3 -51.57 -21.19 18.90
CA ASP A 3 -51.56 -20.33 17.72
C ASP A 3 -50.18 -19.67 17.55
N ARG A 4 -49.68 -19.64 16.32
CA ARG A 4 -48.36 -19.11 15.96
C ARG A 4 -48.55 -17.65 15.56
N SER A 5 -48.36 -16.75 16.51
CA SER A 5 -48.14 -15.33 16.22
C SER A 5 -46.83 -15.18 15.42
N ARG A 6 -46.98 -14.94 14.12
CA ARG A 6 -45.93 -14.49 13.22
C ARG A 6 -45.51 -13.09 13.67
N GLU A 7 -44.36 -12.98 14.33
CA GLU A 7 -43.69 -11.70 14.51
C GLU A 7 -43.27 -11.16 13.13
N SER A 8 -44.07 -10.22 12.64
CA SER A 8 -43.73 -9.38 11.51
C SER A 8 -42.59 -8.45 11.95
N ARG A 9 -41.35 -8.86 11.68
CA ARG A 9 -40.17 -8.00 11.82
C ARG A 9 -40.36 -6.77 10.94
N LEU A 10 -40.61 -5.65 11.60
CA LEU A 10 -40.99 -4.36 11.03
C LEU A 10 -39.84 -3.34 11.11
N ASP A 11 -38.60 -3.84 11.07
CA ASP A 11 -37.39 -3.02 11.19
C ASP A 11 -36.42 -3.31 10.04
N THR A 12 -36.83 -2.95 8.83
CA THR A 12 -35.88 -2.76 7.74
C THR A 12 -36.28 -1.46 7.07
N PRO A 13 -35.54 -0.35 7.27
CA PRO A 13 -35.82 0.87 6.55
C PRO A 13 -35.61 0.58 5.06
N GLN A 14 -36.72 0.53 4.33
CA GLN A 14 -36.73 0.39 2.88
C GLN A 14 -36.34 1.76 2.31
N GLU A 15 -35.03 1.98 2.13
CA GLU A 15 -34.49 3.17 1.48
C GLU A 15 -34.99 3.22 0.03
N THR A 16 -36.12 3.88 -0.15
CA THR A 16 -36.77 4.11 -1.44
C THR A 16 -36.22 5.41 -2.04
N THR A 17 -34.90 5.52 -2.15
CA THR A 17 -34.26 6.64 -2.82
C THR A 17 -34.07 6.27 -4.29
N ARG A 18 -35.09 6.53 -5.10
CA ARG A 18 -34.93 6.58 -6.56
C ARG A 18 -33.90 7.68 -6.88
N PRO A 19 -32.71 7.38 -7.43
CA PRO A 19 -31.83 8.44 -7.87
C PRO A 19 -32.42 9.08 -9.13
N LEU A 20 -33.04 10.25 -8.95
CA LEU A 20 -33.66 11.06 -10.01
C LEU A 20 -32.63 11.62 -11.01
N VAL A 21 -31.34 11.51 -10.71
CA VAL A 21 -30.25 12.01 -11.56
C VAL A 21 -29.45 10.82 -12.07
N ARG A 22 -29.64 10.50 -13.35
CA ARG A 22 -28.76 9.61 -14.10
C ARG A 22 -27.40 10.32 -14.20
N ARG A 23 -26.51 10.10 -13.23
CA ARG A 23 -25.12 10.57 -13.32
C ARG A 23 -24.58 10.03 -14.64
N PRO A 24 -24.13 10.89 -15.57
CA PRO A 24 -23.45 10.39 -16.74
C PRO A 24 -22.21 9.66 -16.23
N THR A 25 -22.20 8.34 -16.41
CA THR A 25 -20.99 7.51 -16.25
C THR A 25 -20.07 7.93 -17.39
N VAL A 26 -19.39 9.07 -17.22
CA VAL A 26 -18.22 9.39 -18.03
C VAL A 26 -17.32 8.17 -17.93
N ASN A 27 -16.91 7.64 -19.07
CA ASN A 27 -16.21 6.37 -19.17
C ASN A 27 -14.79 6.55 -18.60
N THR A 28 -14.67 6.57 -17.27
CA THR A 28 -13.47 6.92 -16.50
C THR A 28 -12.28 6.05 -16.89
N ASP A 29 -12.53 4.83 -17.33
CA ASP A 29 -11.48 3.89 -17.76
C ASP A 29 -10.77 4.35 -19.04
N ALA A 30 -11.50 4.80 -20.06
CA ALA A 30 -10.88 5.25 -21.31
C ALA A 30 -10.06 6.54 -21.11
N PHE A 31 -10.60 7.49 -20.33
CA PHE A 31 -9.89 8.72 -19.98
C PHE A 31 -8.71 8.47 -19.04
N GLY A 32 -8.82 7.49 -18.14
CA GLY A 32 -7.75 7.09 -17.23
C GLY A 32 -6.52 6.53 -17.95
N VAL A 33 -6.73 5.67 -18.96
CA VAL A 33 -5.65 5.12 -19.80
C VAL A 33 -4.99 6.23 -20.62
N PHE A 34 -5.78 7.13 -21.20
CA PHE A 34 -5.25 8.27 -21.95
C PHE A 34 -4.41 9.20 -21.06
N ALA A 35 -4.91 9.56 -19.87
CA ALA A 35 -4.20 10.41 -18.92
C ALA A 35 -2.89 9.77 -18.44
N GLU A 36 -2.87 8.46 -18.20
CA GLU A 36 -1.68 7.72 -17.79
C GLU A 36 -0.62 7.65 -18.91
N GLN A 37 -1.04 7.47 -20.16
CA GLN A 37 -0.14 7.54 -21.30
C GLN A 37 0.40 8.95 -21.52
N PHE A 38 -0.46 9.97 -21.37
CA PHE A 38 -0.08 11.38 -21.49
C PHE A 38 0.91 11.80 -20.38
N ALA A 39 0.69 11.35 -19.14
CA ALA A 39 1.60 11.59 -18.02
C ALA A 39 2.98 10.96 -18.25
N ARG A 40 3.03 9.71 -18.74
CA ARG A 40 4.29 9.06 -19.11
C ARG A 40 5.01 9.77 -20.26
N PHE A 41 4.24 10.28 -21.23
CA PHE A 41 4.79 11.02 -22.36
C PHE A 41 5.38 12.38 -21.93
N MET A 42 4.65 13.17 -21.15
CA MET A 42 5.14 14.47 -20.64
C MET A 42 6.30 14.33 -19.64
N GLY A 43 6.38 13.24 -18.87
CA GLY A 43 7.47 13.00 -17.93
C GLY A 43 8.82 12.63 -18.58
N THR A 44 8.87 12.46 -19.90
CA THR A 44 10.07 12.04 -20.62
C THR A 44 10.77 13.24 -21.30
N ALA A 45 12.10 13.33 -21.22
CA ALA A 45 12.91 14.38 -21.88
C ALA A 45 12.69 14.48 -23.41
N ARG A 46 12.14 13.41 -24.03
CA ARG A 46 11.79 13.36 -25.45
C ARG A 46 10.70 14.36 -25.83
N PHE A 47 9.73 14.63 -24.96
CA PHE A 47 8.67 15.60 -25.24
C PHE A 47 9.23 17.01 -25.44
N LEU A 48 10.11 17.43 -24.53
CA LEU A 48 10.78 18.73 -24.61
C LEU A 48 11.58 18.85 -25.91
N LEU A 49 12.31 17.80 -26.31
CA LEU A 49 13.06 17.79 -27.56
C LEU A 49 12.15 17.99 -28.78
N TYR A 50 11.03 17.26 -28.86
CA TYR A 50 10.08 17.44 -29.96
C TYR A 50 9.46 18.84 -29.98
N MET A 51 9.10 19.38 -28.82
CA MET A 51 8.56 20.75 -28.72
C MET A 51 9.58 21.82 -29.13
N THR A 52 10.83 21.69 -28.69
CA THR A 52 11.91 22.59 -29.11
C THR A 52 12.16 22.49 -30.61
N LEU A 53 12.22 21.28 -31.16
CA LEU A 53 12.40 21.07 -32.59
C LEU A 53 11.25 21.68 -33.38
N PHE A 54 10.01 21.52 -32.92
CA PHE A 54 8.84 22.13 -33.53
C PHE A 54 8.95 23.66 -33.59
N VAL A 55 9.30 24.31 -32.48
CA VAL A 55 9.49 25.77 -32.42
C VAL A 55 10.62 26.22 -33.35
N VAL A 56 11.76 25.52 -33.34
CA VAL A 56 12.90 25.84 -34.21
C VAL A 56 12.50 25.73 -35.68
N VAL A 57 11.85 24.64 -36.09
CA VAL A 57 11.40 24.44 -37.47
C VAL A 57 10.40 25.53 -37.88
N TRP A 58 9.46 25.90 -37.00
CA TRP A 58 8.49 26.97 -37.27
C TRP A 58 9.17 28.32 -37.50
N VAL A 59 10.12 28.69 -36.65
CA VAL A 59 10.86 29.95 -36.78
C VAL A 59 11.71 29.94 -38.05
N LEU A 60 12.43 28.85 -38.33
CA LEU A 60 13.23 28.73 -39.56
C LEU A 60 12.37 28.81 -40.82
N TRP A 61 11.16 28.22 -40.80
CA TRP A 61 10.22 28.33 -41.91
C TRP A 61 9.78 29.78 -42.16
N ASN A 62 9.48 30.52 -41.09
CA ASN A 62 8.92 31.88 -41.19
C ASN A 62 9.96 32.99 -41.32
N VAL A 63 11.24 32.71 -41.05
CA VAL A 63 12.36 33.65 -41.26
C VAL A 63 13.07 33.38 -42.59
N GLY A 64 12.89 32.19 -43.18
CA GLY A 64 13.47 31.81 -44.46
C GLY A 64 12.90 32.59 -45.66
N PRO A 65 13.44 32.38 -46.86
CA PRO A 65 13.00 33.04 -48.10
C PRO A 65 11.61 32.57 -48.59
N TRP A 66 10.92 31.74 -47.83
CA TRP A 66 9.61 31.19 -48.15
C TRP A 66 8.49 32.20 -47.84
N PRO A 67 7.25 31.95 -48.32
CA PRO A 67 6.10 32.75 -47.93
C PRO A 67 5.96 32.77 -46.40
N HIS A 68 6.03 33.98 -45.82
CA HIS A 68 5.98 34.17 -44.37
C HIS A 68 4.52 33.99 -43.92
N PHE A 69 4.21 32.83 -43.36
CA PHE A 69 2.86 32.54 -42.85
C PHE A 69 2.61 33.24 -41.49
N ASP A 70 3.65 33.37 -40.68
CA ASP A 70 3.65 33.93 -39.33
C ASP A 70 4.92 34.77 -39.12
N GLY A 71 4.92 36.01 -39.61
CA GLY A 71 6.04 36.94 -39.48
C GLY A 71 6.27 37.41 -38.04
N TYR A 72 7.46 37.94 -37.75
CA TYR A 72 7.80 38.52 -36.45
C TYR A 72 6.73 39.56 -36.02
N PRO A 73 6.08 39.41 -34.85
CA PRO A 73 6.52 38.70 -33.64
C PRO A 73 6.00 37.25 -33.43
N PHE A 74 5.61 36.53 -34.49
CA PHE A 74 5.09 35.15 -34.42
C PHE A 74 3.78 35.00 -33.61
N ILE A 75 2.75 35.73 -34.03
CA ILE A 75 1.47 35.76 -33.31
C ILE A 75 0.76 34.40 -33.33
N PHE A 76 0.84 33.66 -34.44
CA PHE A 76 0.19 32.35 -34.55
C PHE A 76 0.87 31.31 -33.66
N LEU A 77 2.20 31.28 -33.64
CA LEU A 77 2.95 30.43 -32.71
C LEU A 77 2.56 30.75 -31.26
N THR A 78 2.47 32.03 -30.90
CA THR A 78 2.10 32.47 -29.55
C THR A 78 0.67 32.07 -29.19
N LEU A 79 -0.29 32.24 -30.11
CA LEU A 79 -1.68 31.83 -29.91
C LEU A 79 -1.78 30.31 -29.72
N MET A 80 -1.04 29.53 -30.50
CA MET A 80 -1.04 28.08 -30.39
C MET A 80 -0.43 27.59 -29.08
N LEU A 81 0.69 28.18 -28.65
CA LEU A 81 1.32 27.84 -27.35
C LEU A 81 0.44 28.24 -26.16
N SER A 82 -0.25 29.38 -26.22
CA SER A 82 -1.16 29.80 -25.15
C SER A 82 -2.40 28.90 -25.07
N LEU A 83 -2.97 28.51 -26.20
CA LEU A 83 -4.02 27.50 -26.26
C LEU A 83 -3.53 26.16 -25.72
N GLN A 84 -2.29 25.77 -26.06
CA GLN A 84 -1.69 24.53 -25.59
C GLN A 84 -1.63 24.49 -24.06
N ALA A 85 -1.14 25.56 -23.43
CA ALA A 85 -1.10 25.67 -21.98
C ALA A 85 -2.50 25.64 -21.36
N SER A 86 -3.48 26.29 -21.98
CA SER A 86 -4.86 26.35 -21.50
C SER A 86 -5.55 24.98 -21.47
N TYR A 87 -5.38 24.15 -22.51
CA TYR A 87 -5.97 22.80 -22.51
C TYR A 87 -5.20 21.80 -21.62
N ALA A 88 -3.90 22.04 -21.39
CA ALA A 88 -3.08 21.17 -20.55
C ALA A 88 -3.53 21.20 -19.08
N ALA A 89 -3.90 22.37 -18.55
CA ALA A 89 -4.32 22.53 -17.16
C ALA A 89 -5.46 21.58 -16.72
N PRO A 90 -6.62 21.50 -17.41
CA PRO A 90 -7.69 20.57 -17.02
C PRO A 90 -7.31 19.10 -17.19
N LEU A 91 -6.49 18.76 -18.19
CA LEU A 91 -5.99 17.38 -18.34
C LEU A 91 -5.05 16.99 -17.19
N ILE A 92 -4.18 17.90 -16.77
CA ILE A 92 -3.29 17.70 -15.63
C ILE A 92 -4.10 17.52 -14.34
N LEU A 93 -5.12 18.37 -14.12
CA LEU A 93 -6.01 18.24 -12.95
C LEU A 93 -6.72 16.89 -12.89
N LEU A 94 -7.16 16.37 -14.03
CA LEU A 94 -7.77 15.04 -14.11
C LEU A 94 -6.76 13.93 -13.81
N ALA A 95 -5.54 14.03 -14.34
CA ALA A 95 -4.46 13.09 -14.03
C ALA A 95 -4.07 13.12 -12.54
N GLN A 96 -4.01 14.33 -11.94
CA GLN A 96 -3.72 14.55 -10.53
C GLN A 96 -4.79 13.96 -9.61
N ASN A 97 -6.08 14.21 -9.88
CA ASN A 97 -7.18 13.63 -9.10
C ASN A 97 -7.11 12.09 -9.04
N ARG A 98 -6.68 11.45 -10.12
CA ARG A 98 -6.54 9.99 -10.18
C ARG A 98 -5.31 9.50 -9.41
N GLN A 99 -4.18 10.22 -9.48
CA GLN A 99 -3.00 9.92 -8.66
C GLN A 99 -3.33 10.05 -7.17
N GLU A 100 -3.98 11.14 -6.77
CA GLU A 100 -4.37 11.39 -5.38
C GLU A 100 -5.32 10.31 -4.83
N GLN A 101 -6.28 9.84 -5.63
CA GLN A 101 -7.14 8.71 -5.26
C GLN A 101 -6.34 7.43 -5.00
N ARG A 102 -5.38 7.11 -5.87
CA ARG A 102 -4.52 5.92 -5.70
C ARG A 102 -3.66 6.06 -4.44
N ASP A 103 -3.03 7.22 -4.27
CA ASP A 103 -2.15 7.49 -3.13
C ASP A 103 -2.93 7.46 -1.81
N ARG A 104 -4.19 7.90 -1.81
CA ARG A 104 -5.09 7.78 -0.66
C ARG A 104 -5.35 6.32 -0.29
N VAL A 105 -5.69 5.47 -1.26
CA VAL A 105 -5.94 4.03 -1.01
C VAL A 105 -4.69 3.35 -0.47
N VAL A 106 -3.54 3.62 -1.08
CA VAL A 106 -2.24 3.08 -0.61
C VAL A 106 -1.96 3.55 0.82
N GLY A 107 -2.18 4.84 1.13
CA GLY A 107 -1.98 5.38 2.47
C GLY A 107 -2.95 4.82 3.52
N GLU A 108 -4.19 4.50 3.15
CA GLU A 108 -5.14 3.83 4.05
C GLU A 108 -4.72 2.38 4.34
N GLN A 109 -4.25 1.65 3.32
CA GLN A 109 -3.73 0.29 3.48
C GLN A 109 -2.48 0.25 4.34
N ASP A 110 -1.54 1.17 4.11
CA ASP A 110 -0.29 1.28 4.87
C ASP A 110 -0.57 1.57 6.36
N ARG A 111 -1.50 2.47 6.66
CA ARG A 111 -1.95 2.70 8.05
C ARG A 111 -2.50 1.43 8.71
N GLN A 112 -3.36 0.69 8.02
CA GLN A 112 -3.90 -0.57 8.55
C GLN A 112 -2.80 -1.62 8.75
N ALA A 113 -1.88 -1.74 7.80
CA ALA A 113 -0.74 -2.64 7.92
C ALA A 113 0.13 -2.29 9.12
N ASN A 114 0.41 -0.99 9.32
CA ASN A 114 1.19 -0.52 10.46
C ASN A 114 0.49 -0.78 11.80
N THR A 115 -0.84 -0.58 11.89
CA THR A 115 -1.60 -0.93 13.09
C THR A 115 -1.52 -2.43 13.40
N ARG A 116 -1.62 -3.29 12.38
CA ARG A 116 -1.47 -4.75 12.55
C ARG A 116 -0.05 -5.11 13.00
N ALA A 117 0.96 -4.53 12.37
CA ALA A 117 2.36 -4.75 12.73
C ALA A 117 2.68 -4.34 14.17
N HIS A 118 2.12 -3.21 14.64
CA HIS A 118 2.21 -2.81 16.04
C HIS A 118 1.58 -3.83 16.99
N ALA A 119 0.38 -4.35 16.68
CA ALA A 119 -0.28 -5.37 17.49
C ALA A 119 0.49 -6.69 17.51
N ASP A 120 1.04 -7.12 16.36
CA ASP A 120 1.86 -8.33 16.27
C ASP A 120 3.15 -8.18 17.09
N MET A 121 3.78 -7.00 17.05
CA MET A 121 4.96 -6.71 17.86
C MET A 121 4.64 -6.74 19.36
N GLU A 122 3.50 -6.18 19.79
CA GLU A 122 3.04 -6.28 21.19
C GLU A 122 2.78 -7.72 21.61
N TYR A 123 2.16 -8.51 20.73
CA TYR A 123 1.92 -9.93 20.97
C TYR A 123 3.24 -10.70 21.12
N LEU A 124 4.17 -10.54 20.18
CA LEU A 124 5.49 -11.16 20.23
C LEU A 124 6.28 -10.70 21.47
N ALA A 125 6.20 -9.43 21.87
CA ALA A 125 6.86 -8.94 23.07
C ALA A 125 6.32 -9.62 24.34
N ARG A 126 5.00 -9.83 24.43
CA ARG A 126 4.37 -10.57 25.53
C ARG A 126 4.80 -12.04 25.52
N GLU A 127 4.84 -12.66 24.35
CA GLU A 127 5.25 -14.07 24.21
C GLU A 127 6.74 -14.28 24.54
N VAL A 128 7.60 -13.34 24.16
CA VAL A 128 9.02 -13.36 24.56
C VAL A 128 9.17 -13.16 26.07
N ALA A 129 8.35 -12.29 26.67
CA ALA A 129 8.37 -12.09 28.11
C ALA A 129 7.90 -13.34 28.88
N SER A 130 6.84 -14.01 28.44
CA SER A 130 6.34 -15.25 29.05
C SER A 130 7.36 -16.38 28.88
N LEU A 131 7.95 -16.53 27.68
CA LEU A 131 9.02 -17.49 27.43
C LEU A 131 10.24 -17.24 28.32
N ARG A 132 10.64 -15.98 28.50
CA ARG A 132 11.75 -15.61 29.40
C ARG A 132 11.48 -15.99 30.85
N MET A 133 10.24 -15.79 31.34
CA MET A 133 9.87 -16.20 32.70
C MET A 133 9.91 -17.72 32.85
N ALA A 134 9.30 -18.46 31.92
CA ALA A 134 9.29 -19.92 31.93
C ALA A 134 10.72 -20.52 31.87
N VAL A 135 11.59 -19.99 31.02
CA VAL A 135 13.01 -20.38 30.97
C VAL A 135 13.74 -19.97 32.25
N GLY A 136 13.43 -18.81 32.82
CA GLY A 136 14.01 -18.35 34.08
C GLY A 136 13.73 -19.29 35.24
N GLU A 137 12.52 -19.85 35.34
CA GLU A 137 12.14 -20.83 36.36
C GLU A 137 12.92 -22.16 36.19
N VAL A 138 12.98 -22.70 34.97
CA VAL A 138 13.66 -23.98 34.66
C VAL A 138 15.20 -23.86 34.75
N ALA A 139 15.76 -22.69 34.45
CA ALA A 139 17.20 -22.44 34.45
C ALA A 139 17.70 -21.83 35.78
N THR A 140 16.94 -21.92 36.87
CA THR A 140 17.46 -21.48 38.16
C THR A 140 18.67 -22.37 38.49
N ARG A 141 19.86 -21.76 38.62
CA ARG A 141 21.13 -22.45 38.91
C ARG A 141 21.00 -23.48 40.04
N ASP A 142 20.17 -23.16 41.02
CA ASP A 142 19.96 -24.01 42.19
C ASP A 142 19.11 -25.26 41.88
N TYR A 143 18.14 -25.18 40.96
CA TYR A 143 17.38 -26.36 40.49
C TYR A 143 18.26 -27.29 39.65
N VAL A 144 19.00 -26.74 38.67
CA VAL A 144 19.94 -27.54 37.87
C VAL A 144 21.02 -28.16 38.77
N ARG A 145 21.49 -27.43 39.78
CA ARG A 145 22.46 -27.94 40.76
C ARG A 145 21.86 -29.00 41.68
N SER A 146 20.61 -28.85 42.14
CA SER A 146 19.96 -29.86 42.97
C SER A 146 19.75 -31.15 42.19
N GLU A 147 19.33 -31.05 40.93
CA GLU A 147 19.06 -32.24 40.10
C GLU A 147 20.33 -32.96 39.66
N LEU A 148 21.39 -32.21 39.33
CA LEU A 148 22.71 -32.82 39.14
C LEU A 148 23.21 -33.54 40.39
N ARG A 149 22.96 -32.99 41.59
CA ARG A 149 23.35 -33.63 42.86
C ARG A 149 22.49 -34.86 43.16
N ALA A 150 21.18 -34.79 42.93
CA ALA A 150 20.27 -35.90 43.13
C ALA A 150 20.65 -37.08 42.22
N LEU A 151 20.89 -36.83 40.93
CA LEU A 151 21.36 -37.85 39.99
C LEU A 151 22.74 -38.42 40.36
N LEU A 152 23.65 -37.58 40.86
CA LEU A 152 24.97 -38.05 41.34
C LEU A 152 24.83 -38.98 42.54
N ALA A 153 23.95 -38.63 43.49
CA ALA A 153 23.70 -39.44 44.68
C ALA A 153 23.08 -40.80 44.32
N GLU A 154 22.10 -40.81 43.41
CA GLU A 154 21.46 -42.04 42.91
C GLU A 154 22.49 -42.98 42.23
N LEU A 155 23.44 -42.43 41.46
CA LEU A 155 24.50 -43.23 40.84
C LEU A 155 25.52 -43.77 41.85
N GLN A 156 25.81 -43.04 42.93
CA GLN A 156 26.68 -43.53 44.01
C GLN A 156 26.01 -44.66 44.77
N GLU A 157 24.74 -44.51 45.15
CA GLU A 157 23.97 -45.52 45.86
C GLU A 157 23.88 -46.83 45.04
N ARG A 158 23.73 -46.72 43.73
CA ARG A 158 23.75 -47.86 42.80
C ARG A 158 25.14 -48.49 42.59
N GLY A 159 26.21 -47.77 42.89
CA GLY A 159 27.57 -48.29 42.92
C GLY A 159 27.97 -48.89 44.27
N GLU A 160 27.18 -48.61 45.32
CA GLU A 160 27.38 -49.12 46.69
C GLU A 160 26.49 -50.31 47.04
N GLU A 161 25.52 -50.70 46.21
CA GLU A 161 24.91 -52.05 46.27
C GLU A 161 26.03 -53.07 46.02
N PRO A 162 26.51 -53.79 47.06
CA PRO A 162 27.52 -54.80 46.89
C PRO A 162 26.89 -55.97 46.12
N ASP A 163 27.67 -56.65 45.30
CA ASP A 163 27.39 -58.02 44.85
C ASP A 163 27.15 -58.90 46.09
N GLU A 164 25.92 -58.92 46.62
CA GLU A 164 25.40 -60.01 47.45
C GLU A 164 25.00 -61.17 46.52
N ASP A 165 25.93 -61.61 45.69
CA ASP A 165 25.85 -62.89 44.99
C ASP A 165 27.27 -63.46 44.86
N GLY A 166 27.84 -63.77 46.02
CA GLY A 166 29.28 -64.01 46.16
C GLY A 166 29.67 -64.82 47.38
N ALA A 167 29.10 -66.03 47.49
CA ALA A 167 29.66 -67.22 48.12
C ALA A 167 29.33 -67.57 49.60
N HIS A 168 28.82 -68.81 49.69
CA HIS A 168 28.80 -69.79 50.79
C HIS A 168 27.61 -69.85 51.75
#